data_AF-A0A9D1IUT7-F1
#
_entry.id   AF-A0A9D1IUT7-F1
#
_cell.length_a   1.000
_cell.length_b   1.000
_cell.length_c   1.000
_cell.angle_alpha   90.00
_cell.angle_beta   90.00
_cell.angle_gamma   90.00
#
_symmetry.space_group_name_H-M   'P 1'
#
loop_
_entity.id
_entity.type
_entity.pdbx_description
1 polymer ?
#
loop_
_entity_poly.entity_id
_entity_poly.type
_entity_poly.pdbx_seq_one_letter_code
_entity_poly.pdbx_strand_id
1 'polypeptide(L)' 'MPLATKKRQKEPSPEQQQLLDEYYAVKLELDRARSVFEQVTDPDLISAVVYEINALQTRYSHLLIQLREQNVCNFRIVR' A
#
# COMPACT_ATOMS: atom_id res chain seq x y z
N MET A 1 8.04 43.13 -9.81
CA MET A 1 8.61 42.31 -8.71
C MET A 1 7.48 41.48 -8.09
N PRO A 2 7.73 40.26 -7.58
CA PRO A 2 8.13 39.01 -8.25
C PRO A 2 6.94 38.02 -8.40
N LEU A 3 7.10 37.02 -9.27
CA LEU A 3 6.09 36.02 -9.62
C LEU A 3 5.78 35.08 -8.45
N ALA A 4 4.50 35.01 -8.07
CA ALA A 4 4.00 34.05 -7.09
C ALA A 4 4.11 32.62 -7.62
N THR A 5 4.89 31.83 -6.89
CA THR A 5 5.20 30.43 -7.09
C THR A 5 3.96 29.54 -6.88
N LYS A 6 3.31 29.10 -7.96
CA LYS A 6 2.33 28.01 -7.88
C LYS A 6 2.99 26.74 -8.41
N LYS A 7 3.70 26.03 -7.53
CA LYS A 7 4.10 24.63 -7.77
C LYS A 7 2.82 23.88 -8.18
N ARG A 8 2.71 23.52 -9.46
CA ARG A 8 1.61 22.70 -9.99
C ARG A 8 1.66 21.37 -9.25
N GLN A 9 0.82 21.23 -8.23
CA GLN A 9 0.48 19.93 -7.69
C GLN A 9 -0.29 19.24 -8.81
N LYS A 10 0.38 18.35 -9.55
CA LYS A 10 -0.31 17.47 -10.51
C LYS A 10 -1.25 16.62 -9.66
N GLU A 11 -2.55 16.81 -9.83
CA GLU A 11 -3.54 15.90 -9.24
C GLU A 11 -3.22 14.48 -9.72
N PRO A 12 -3.26 13.48 -8.82
CA PRO A 12 -3.00 12.11 -9.22
C PRO A 12 -4.01 11.73 -10.31
N SER A 13 -3.53 11.11 -11.39
CA SER A 13 -4.43 10.58 -12.41
C SER A 13 -5.39 9.55 -11.78
N PRO A 14 -6.56 9.28 -12.38
CA PRO A 14 -7.46 8.25 -11.87
C PRO A 14 -6.77 6.88 -11.72
N GLU A 15 -5.83 6.55 -12.61
CA GLU A 15 -5.02 5.32 -12.55
C GLU A 15 -4.10 5.31 -11.32
N GLN A 16 -3.51 6.47 -10.99
CA GLN A 16 -2.67 6.64 -9.81
C GLN A 16 -3.48 6.54 -8.50
N GLN A 17 -4.72 7.03 -8.49
CA GLN A 17 -5.64 6.86 -7.36
C GLN A 17 -6.05 5.40 -7.18
N GLN A 18 -6.35 4.68 -8.26
CA GLN A 18 -6.65 3.24 -8.20
C GLN A 18 -5.46 2.45 -7.63
N LEU A 19 -4.24 2.75 -8.07
CA LEU A 19 -3.03 2.09 -7.58
C LEU A 19 -2.79 2.36 -6.08
N LEU A 20 -3.09 3.57 -5.62
CA LEU A 20 -3.03 3.92 -4.20
C LEU A 20 -4.12 3.20 -3.39
N ASP A 21 -5.34 3.15 -3.89
CA ASP A 21 -6.45 2.44 -3.24
C ASP A 21 -6.14 0.95 -3.09
N GLU A 22 -5.63 0.33 -4.16
CA GLU A 22 -5.20 -1.07 -4.13
C GLU A 22 -4.05 -1.29 -3.13
N TYR A 23 -3.08 -0.37 -3.07
CA TYR A 23 -2.02 -0.40 -2.07
C TYR A 23 -2.56 -0.35 -0.63
N TYR A 24 -3.52 0.54 -0.36
CA TYR A 24 -4.14 0.64 0.96
C TYR A 24 -5.00 -0.59 1.30
N ALA A 25 -5.71 -1.15 0.32
CA ALA A 25 -6.46 -2.39 0.48
C ALA A 25 -5.54 -3.56 0.85
N VAL A 26 -4.46 -3.76 0.10
CA VAL A 26 -3.47 -4.81 0.39
C VAL A 26 -2.81 -4.59 1.76
N LYS A 27 -2.50 -3.34 2.12
CA LYS A 27 -1.96 -3.02 3.45
C LYS A 27 -2.93 -3.40 4.57
N LEU A 28 -4.21 -3.06 4.42
CA LEU A 28 -5.26 -3.40 5.39
C LEU A 28 -5.42 -4.92 5.52
N GLU A 29 -5.40 -5.64 4.39
CA GLU A 29 -5.48 -7.10 4.36
C GLU A 29 -4.28 -7.74 5.07
N LEU A 30 -3.09 -7.18 4.86
CA LEU A 30 -1.85 -7.61 5.52
C LEU A 30 -1.90 -7.37 7.03
N ASP A 31 -2.41 -6.22 7.48
CA ASP A 31 -2.64 -5.95 8.92
C ASP A 31 -3.67 -6.92 9.52
N ARG A 32 -4.74 -7.27 8.77
CA ARG A 32 -5.71 -8.29 9.21
C ARG A 32 -5.05 -9.66 9.33
N ALA A 33 -4.33 -10.13 8.31
CA ALA A 33 -3.64 -11.42 8.33
C ALA A 33 -2.61 -11.49 9.47
N ARG A 34 -1.91 -10.39 9.75
CA ARG A 34 -1.04 -10.27 10.93
C ARG A 34 -1.80 -10.40 12.24
N SER A 35 -2.96 -9.77 12.38
CA SER A 35 -3.78 -9.92 13.59
C SER A 35 -4.32 -11.34 13.76
N VAL A 36 -4.67 -12.01 12.65
CA VAL A 36 -5.06 -13.43 12.66
C VAL A 36 -3.90 -14.31 13.11
N PHE A 37 -2.68 -14.05 12.66
CA PHE A 37 -1.48 -14.77 13.10
C PHE A 37 -1.28 -14.68 14.63
N GLU A 38 -1.57 -13.53 15.24
CA GLU A 38 -1.50 -13.37 16.70
C GLU A 38 -2.57 -14.17 17.46
N GLN A 39 -3.72 -14.42 16.83
CA GLN A 39 -4.85 -15.14 17.44
C GLN A 39 -4.78 -16.65 17.21
N VAL A 40 -4.21 -17.08 16.09
CA VAL A 40 -4.09 -18.48 15.70
C VAL A 40 -3.01 -19.17 16.53
N THR A 41 -3.38 -20.25 17.21
CA THR A 41 -2.47 -21.09 18.00
C THR A 41 -2.23 -22.46 17.37
N ASP A 42 -3.02 -22.82 16.36
CA ASP A 42 -2.90 -24.10 15.68
C ASP A 42 -1.72 -24.08 14.69
N PRO A 43 -0.74 -24.99 14.81
CA PRO A 43 0.50 -24.95 14.02
C PRO A 43 0.31 -25.16 12.50
N ASP A 44 -0.74 -25.86 12.08
CA ASP A 44 -1.05 -26.03 10.66
C ASP A 44 -1.64 -24.73 10.09
N LEU A 45 -2.53 -24.10 10.86
CA LEU A 45 -3.10 -22.78 10.52
C LEU A 45 -2.06 -21.65 10.58
N ILE A 46 -1.11 -21.68 11.52
CA ILE A 46 0.01 -20.72 11.57
C ILE A 46 0.77 -20.77 10.25
N SER A 47 1.07 -21.98 9.77
CA SER A 47 1.80 -22.16 8.51
C SER A 47 1.04 -21.57 7.34
N ALA A 48 -0.28 -21.81 7.26
CA ALA A 48 -1.14 -21.23 6.24
C ALA A 48 -1.13 -19.69 6.27
N VAL A 49 -1.30 -19.09 7.46
CA VAL A 49 -1.32 -17.62 7.64
C VAL A 49 0.04 -16.99 7.31
N VAL A 50 1.16 -17.64 7.63
CA VAL A 50 2.49 -17.16 7.26
C VAL A 50 2.66 -17.12 5.73
N TYR A 51 2.18 -18.14 5.01
CA TYR A 51 2.18 -18.13 3.54
C TYR A 51 1.33 -17.01 2.98
N GLU A 52 0.15 -16.77 3.57
CA GLU A 52 -0.74 -15.67 3.17
C GLU A 52 -0.10 -14.29 3.39
N ILE A 53 0.50 -14.06 4.57
CA ILE A 53 1.24 -12.82 4.87
C ILE A 53 2.39 -12.61 3.88
N ASN A 54 3.13 -13.66 3.54
CA ASN A 54 4.23 -13.56 2.57
C ASN A 54 3.71 -13.22 1.16
N ALA A 55 2.63 -13.84 0.71
CA ALA A 55 2.00 -13.52 -0.57
C ALA A 55 1.52 -12.05 -0.61
N LEU A 56 0.89 -11.57 0.46
CA LEU A 56 0.47 -10.18 0.60
C LEU A 56 1.65 -9.21 0.66
N GLN A 57 2.74 -9.56 1.33
CA GLN A 57 3.97 -8.75 1.35
C GLN A 57 4.62 -8.63 -0.03
N THR A 58 4.64 -9.71 -0.81
CA THR A 58 5.12 -9.66 -2.19
C THR A 58 4.25 -8.74 -3.04
N ARG A 59 2.92 -8.85 -2.92
CA ARG A 59 1.98 -7.96 -3.63
C ARG A 59 2.13 -6.50 -3.23
N TYR A 60 2.25 -6.23 -1.92
CA TYR A 60 2.52 -4.90 -1.38
C TYR A 60 3.83 -4.30 -1.93
N SER A 61 4.90 -5.10 -1.96
CA SER A 61 6.20 -4.67 -2.47
C SER A 61 6.15 -4.33 -3.95
N HIS A 62 5.43 -5.14 -4.74
CA HIS A 62 5.23 -4.90 -6.16
C HIS A 62 4.45 -3.60 -6.42
N LEU A 63 3.36 -3.35 -5.67
CA LEU A 63 2.59 -2.11 -5.75
C LEU A 63 3.44 -0.89 -5.34
N LEU A 64 4.30 -1.03 -4.33
CA LEU A 64 5.19 0.04 -3.89
C LEU A 64 6.25 0.40 -4.95
N ILE A 65 6.75 -0.58 -5.68
CA ILE A 65 7.66 -0.35 -6.82
C ILE A 65 6.92 0.40 -7.93
N GLN A 66 5.71 -0.05 -8.30
CA GLN A 66 4.90 0.64 -9.32
C GLN A 66 4.57 2.08 -8.92
N LEU A 67 4.19 2.33 -7.66
CA LEU A 67 3.92 3.68 -7.15
C LEU A 67 5.16 4.59 -7.24
N ARG A 68 6.34 4.02 -6.98
CA ARG A 68 7.63 4.73 -7.10
C ARG A 68 7.95 5.08 -8.55
N GLU A 69 7.78 4.14 -9.47
CA GLU A 69 7.99 4.36 -10.92
C GLU A 69 7.06 5.44 -11.47
N GLN A 70 5.80 5.41 -11.06
CA GLN A 70 4.77 6.36 -11.49
C GLN A 70 4.91 7.76 -10.84
N ASN A 71 5.93 7.98 -9.99
CA ASN A 71 6.17 9.23 -9.25
C ASN A 71 4.93 9.74 -8.48
N VAL A 72 4.02 8.84 -8.13
CA VAL A 72 2.78 9.16 -7.37
C VAL A 72 3.08 9.43 -5.90
N CYS A 73 4.30 9.09 -5.46
CA CYS A 73 4.80 9.27 -4.10
C CYS A 73 5.03 10.75 -3.74
N ASN A 74 4.07 11.63 -4.03
CA ASN A 74 3.85 12.80 -3.20
C ASN A 74 2.89 12.33 -2.10
N PHE A 75 3.47 11.91 -0.97
CA PHE A 75 2.80 11.40 0.23
C PHE A 75 1.87 12.47 0.83
N ARG A 76 0.79 12.77 0.13
CA ARG A 76 -0.31 13.60 0.64
C ARG A 76 -1.18 12.64 1.42
N ILE A 77 -0.67 12.27 2.59
CA ILE A 77 -1.45 11.68 3.67
C ILE A 77 -2.62 12.64 3.86
N VAL A 78 -3.78 12.27 3.36
CA VAL A 78 -5.02 12.89 3.80
C VAL A 78 -5.12 12.51 5.27
N ARG A 79 -5.04 13.54 6.11
CA ARG A 79 -5.20 13.47 7.57
C ARG A 79 -6.51 12.82 7.96
#